data_AF-A0AAT9J3I3-F1
#
_entry.id   AF-A0AAT9J3I3-F1
#
_cell.length_a   1.000
_cell.length_b   1.000
_cell.length_c   1.000
_cell.angle_alpha   90.00
_cell.angle_beta   90.00
_cell.angle_gamma   90.00
#
_symmetry.space_group_name_H-M   'P 1'
#
loop_
_entity.id
_entity.type
_entity.pdbx_description
1 polymer ?
#
loop_
_entity_poly.entity_id
_entity_poly.type
_entity_poly.pdbx_seq_one_letter_code
_entity_poly.pdbx_strand_id
1 'polypeptide(L)'
;MKRSEVVLAGAEKMRDTEVAIDLALCEAGELLSTLTRLRVTSGMSGVWGRNELALLGQGISGMIAARENIIDFHHGLKNIQGQWAPNVTLTGNDLDKPAPKAPGGSASVTQTPRMTA
;
A
#
# COMPACT_ATOMS: atom_id res chain seq x y z
N MET A 1 6.72 24.95 18.41
CA MET A 1 6.74 23.59 17.83
C MET A 1 8.19 23.21 17.58
N LYS A 2 8.64 22.04 18.05
CA LYS A 2 9.99 21.52 17.80
C LYS A 2 10.06 20.97 16.38
N ARG A 3 11.26 20.95 15.78
CA ARG A 3 11.47 20.37 14.42
C ARG A 3 11.00 18.91 14.35
N SER A 4 11.19 18.14 15.42
CA SER A 4 10.69 16.76 15.54
C SER A 4 9.17 16.66 15.46
N GLU A 5 8.43 17.62 16.02
CA GLU A 5 6.96 17.65 15.99
C GLU A 5 6.45 17.96 14.57
N VAL A 6 7.13 18.84 13.82
CA VAL A 6 6.81 19.12 12.40
C VAL A 6 6.92 17.86 11.55
N VAL A 7 8.02 17.12 11.73
CA VAL A 7 8.30 15.91 10.95
C VAL A 7 7.28 14.82 11.27
N LEU A 8 6.95 14.63 12.56
CA LEU A 8 5.95 13.65 12.98
C LEU A 8 4.56 13.98 12.42
N ALA A 9 4.13 15.24 12.51
CA ALA A 9 2.84 15.68 11.94
C ALA A 9 2.77 15.46 10.42
N GLY A 10 3.88 15.66 9.71
CA GLY A 10 3.98 15.33 8.28
C GLY A 10 3.82 13.82 8.00
N ALA A 11 4.48 12.98 8.82
CA ALA A 11 4.39 11.53 8.71
C ALA A 11 2.98 11.00 8.98
N GLU A 12 2.33 11.49 10.04
CA GLU A 12 0.93 11.19 10.35
C GLU A 12 0.02 11.59 9.19
N LYS A 13 0.21 12.80 8.64
CA LYS A 13 -0.63 13.27 7.54
C LYS A 13 -0.46 12.45 6.25
N MET A 14 0.76 11.96 5.96
CA MET A 14 0.99 11.06 4.83
C MET A 14 0.23 9.74 5.02
N ARG A 15 0.35 9.13 6.20
CA ARG A 15 -0.39 7.90 6.54
C ARG A 15 -1.89 8.09 6.39
N ASP A 16 -2.45 9.18 6.91
CA ASP A 16 -3.89 9.47 6.77
C ASP A 16 -4.31 9.60 5.31
N THR A 17 -3.43 10.16 4.47
CA THR A 17 -3.68 10.32 3.03
C THR A 17 -3.65 8.96 2.31
N GLU A 18 -2.70 8.09 2.64
CA GLU A 18 -2.65 6.71 2.13
C GLU A 18 -3.92 5.93 2.50
N VAL A 19 -4.35 6.01 3.77
CA VAL A 19 -5.59 5.37 4.24
C VAL A 19 -6.81 5.90 3.51
N ALA A 20 -6.90 7.21 3.27
CA ALA A 20 -8.01 7.80 2.53
C ALA A 20 -8.07 7.29 1.07
N ILE A 21 -6.92 7.10 0.42
CA ILE A 21 -6.86 6.52 -0.93
C ILE A 21 -7.29 5.05 -0.90
N ASP A 22 -6.85 4.27 0.10
CA ASP A 22 -7.23 2.87 0.23
C ASP A 22 -8.75 2.71 0.44
N LEU A 23 -9.38 3.58 1.24
CA LEU A 23 -10.83 3.62 1.38
C LEU A 23 -11.53 3.98 0.07
N ALA A 24 -11.02 4.97 -0.67
CA ALA A 24 -11.58 5.34 -1.98
C ALA A 24 -11.44 4.20 -3.00
N LEU A 25 -10.36 3.43 -2.95
CA LEU A 25 -10.16 2.24 -3.78
C LEU A 25 -11.16 1.13 -3.44
N CYS A 26 -11.48 0.92 -2.16
CA CYS A 26 -12.53 -0.02 -1.75
C CYS A 26 -13.87 0.35 -2.40
N GLU A 27 -14.34 1.58 -2.20
CA GLU A 27 -15.62 2.05 -2.71
C GLU A 27 -15.68 2.01 -4.26
N ALA A 28 -14.59 2.41 -4.93
CA ALA A 28 -14.54 2.37 -6.39
C ALA A 28 -14.54 0.93 -6.94
N GLY A 29 -13.86 0.00 -6.26
CA GLY A 29 -13.88 -1.42 -6.59
C GLY A 29 -15.27 -2.04 -6.42
N GLU A 30 -15.96 -1.70 -5.33
CA GLU A 30 -17.35 -2.13 -5.09
C GLU A 30 -18.31 -1.60 -6.15
N LEU A 31 -18.16 -0.33 -6.55
CA LEU A 31 -18.94 0.26 -7.64
C LEU A 31 -18.72 -0.48 -8.96
N LEU A 32 -17.46 -0.74 -9.34
CA LEU A 32 -17.13 -1.47 -10.56
C LEU A 32 -17.74 -2.88 -10.56
N SER A 33 -17.62 -3.60 -9.45
CA SER A 33 -18.21 -4.93 -9.26
C SER A 33 -19.74 -4.90 -9.35
N THR A 34 -20.37 -3.91 -8.73
CA THR A 34 -21.83 -3.74 -8.75
C THR A 34 -22.34 -3.46 -10.16
N LEU A 35 -21.74 -2.52 -10.88
CA LEU A 35 -22.17 -2.14 -12.23
C LEU A 35 -22.00 -3.29 -13.23
N THR A 36 -20.89 -4.03 -13.14
CA THR A 36 -20.64 -5.19 -14.01
C THR A 36 -21.58 -6.35 -13.68
N ARG A 37 -21.87 -6.60 -12.39
CA ARG A 37 -22.87 -7.58 -11.97
C ARG A 37 -24.26 -7.24 -12.49
N LEU A 38 -24.72 -6.01 -12.29
CA LEU A 38 -26.03 -5.54 -12.76
C LEU A 38 -26.18 -5.82 -14.26
N ARG A 39 -25.17 -5.47 -15.05
CA ARG A 39 -25.15 -5.71 -16.50
C ARG A 39 -25.35 -7.18 -16.87
N VAL A 40 -24.63 -8.09 -16.21
CA VAL A 40 -24.76 -9.53 -16.45
C VAL A 40 -26.15 -10.01 -16.05
N THR A 41 -26.61 -9.65 -14.84
CA THR A 41 -27.87 -10.16 -14.29
C THR A 41 -29.11 -9.64 -15.00
N SER A 42 -29.03 -8.47 -15.65
CA SER A 42 -30.14 -7.89 -16.40
C SER A 42 -30.15 -8.27 -17.88
N GLY A 43 -29.23 -9.13 -18.33
CA GLY A 43 -29.08 -9.47 -19.75
C GLY A 43 -28.72 -8.28 -20.64
N MET A 44 -28.11 -7.23 -20.08
CA MET A 44 -27.71 -6.05 -20.85
C MET A 44 -26.52 -6.36 -21.75
N SER A 45 -26.50 -5.76 -22.93
CA SER A 45 -25.36 -5.84 -23.85
C SER A 45 -24.07 -5.38 -23.19
N GLY A 46 -22.96 -6.10 -23.44
CA GLY A 46 -21.62 -5.73 -22.99
C GLY A 46 -21.13 -4.37 -23.50
N VAL A 47 -21.75 -3.85 -24.56
CA VAL A 47 -21.45 -2.52 -25.13
C VAL A 47 -22.06 -1.39 -24.29
N TRP A 48 -23.15 -1.66 -23.58
CA TRP A 48 -23.83 -0.66 -22.74
C TRP A 48 -22.93 -0.27 -21.57
N GLY A 49 -22.67 1.02 -21.38
CA GLY A 49 -21.83 1.51 -20.28
C GLY A 49 -20.34 1.16 -20.43
N ARG A 50 -19.86 0.79 -21.63
CA ARG A 50 -18.46 0.40 -21.86
C ARG A 50 -17.49 1.55 -21.61
N ASN A 51 -17.79 2.73 -22.15
CA ASN A 51 -16.91 3.89 -22.05
C ASN A 51 -16.86 4.40 -20.60
N GLU A 52 -17.99 4.37 -19.91
CA GLU A 52 -18.15 4.77 -18.52
C GLU A 52 -17.40 3.82 -17.57
N LEU A 53 -17.48 2.50 -17.81
CA LEU A 53 -16.64 1.55 -17.06
C LEU A 53 -15.15 1.73 -17.33
N ALA A 54 -14.77 2.11 -18.56
CA ALA A 54 -13.37 2.43 -18.85
C ALA A 54 -12.90 3.68 -18.09
N LEU A 55 -13.73 4.72 -17.98
CA LEU A 55 -13.44 5.91 -17.17
C LEU A 55 -13.33 5.58 -15.68
N LEU A 56 -14.21 4.72 -15.15
CA LEU A 56 -14.10 4.24 -13.77
C LEU A 56 -12.79 3.47 -13.54
N GLY A 57 -12.43 2.58 -14.48
CA GLY A 57 -11.15 1.86 -14.43
C GLY A 57 -9.94 2.78 -14.47
N GLN A 58 -9.97 3.84 -15.29
CA GLN A 58 -8.93 4.87 -15.31
C GLN A 58 -8.83 5.61 -13.96
N GLY A 59 -9.96 5.94 -13.34
CA GLY A 59 -9.98 6.55 -12.00
C GLY A 59 -9.34 5.65 -10.95
N ILE A 60 -9.67 4.35 -10.94
CA ILE A 60 -9.06 3.36 -10.05
C ILE A 60 -7.55 3.29 -10.28
N SER A 61 -7.11 3.20 -11.54
CA SER A 61 -5.69 3.19 -11.89
C SER A 61 -4.96 4.46 -11.43
N GLY A 62 -5.61 5.62 -11.55
CA GLY A 62 -5.07 6.90 -11.11
C GLY A 62 -4.88 6.97 -9.59
N MET A 63 -5.83 6.41 -8.81
CA MET A 63 -5.70 6.32 -7.37
C MET A 63 -4.57 5.38 -6.93
N ILE A 64 -4.39 4.24 -7.61
CA ILE A 64 -3.25 3.35 -7.37
C ILE A 64 -1.93 4.08 -7.62
N ALA A 65 -1.81 4.76 -8.75
CA ALA A 65 -0.60 5.53 -9.08
C ALA A 65 -0.35 6.68 -8.07
N ALA A 66 -1.41 7.37 -7.62
CA ALA A 66 -1.30 8.39 -6.58
C ALA A 66 -0.76 7.82 -5.27
N ARG A 67 -1.23 6.64 -4.86
CA ARG A 67 -0.75 5.93 -3.66
C ARG A 67 0.74 5.57 -3.78
N GLU A 68 1.16 5.02 -4.92
CA GLU A 68 2.56 4.70 -5.19
C GLU A 68 3.45 5.95 -5.10
N ASN A 69 3.03 7.05 -5.72
CA ASN A 69 3.77 8.32 -5.67
C ASN A 69 3.91 8.88 -4.25
N ILE A 70 2.90 8.71 -3.39
CA ILE A 70 2.96 9.13 -1.98
C ILE A 70 3.94 8.28 -1.19
N ILE A 71 3.95 6.96 -1.42
CA ILE A 71 4.90 6.04 -0.79
C ILE A 71 6.33 6.37 -1.21
N ASP A 72 6.56 6.64 -2.49
CA ASP A 72 7.88 7.03 -3.00
C ASP A 72 8.32 8.38 -2.46
N PHE A 73 7.38 9.33 -2.35
CA PHE A 73 7.63 10.60 -1.67
C PHE A 73 8.03 10.38 -0.20
N HIS A 74 7.30 9.53 0.54
CA HIS A 74 7.61 9.19 1.92
C HIS A 74 9.01 8.53 2.05
N HIS A 75 9.38 7.63 1.15
CA HIS A 75 10.73 7.08 1.10
C HIS A 75 11.79 8.17 0.82
N GLY A 76 11.49 9.09 -0.10
CA GLY A 76 12.36 10.23 -0.44
C GLY A 76 12.59 11.20 0.73
N LEU A 77 11.64 11.32 1.66
CA LEU A 77 11.80 12.17 2.84
C LEU A 77 12.95 11.73 3.76
N LYS A 78 13.38 10.46 3.73
CA LYS A 78 14.61 10.02 4.43
C LYS A 78 15.85 10.79 3.97
N ASN A 79 15.89 11.15 2.69
CA ASN A 79 17.01 11.92 2.13
C ASN A 79 17.00 13.38 2.62
N ILE A 80 15.82 13.94 2.88
CA ILE A 80 15.64 15.31 3.35
C ILE A 80 15.79 15.40 4.89
N GLN A 81 15.42 14.34 5.61
CA GLN A 81 15.59 14.22 7.07
C GLN A 81 17.05 14.45 7.49
N GLY A 82 18.02 13.88 6.77
CA GLY A 82 19.45 14.08 7.03
C GLY A 82 19.89 15.56 6.92
N GLN A 83 19.17 16.37 6.14
CA GLN A 83 19.45 17.80 5.95
C GLN A 83 18.72 18.68 6.98
N TRP A 84 17.50 18.33 7.37
CA TRP A 84 16.63 19.18 8.22
C TRP A 84 16.70 18.83 9.71
N ALA A 85 16.91 17.55 10.03
CA ALA A 85 16.86 17.04 11.39
C ALA A 85 17.82 15.84 11.57
N PRO A 86 19.15 16.06 11.45
CA PRO A 86 20.15 14.99 11.49
C PRO A 86 20.15 14.17 12.79
N ASN A 87 19.60 14.73 13.89
CA ASN A 87 19.50 14.07 15.19
C ASN A 87 18.10 13.51 15.48
N VAL A 88 17.17 13.57 14.54
CA VAL A 88 15.84 12.97 14.67
C VAL A 88 15.88 11.63 13.96
N THR A 89 15.60 10.54 14.67
CA THR A 89 15.41 9.22 14.08
C THR A 89 13.92 8.96 13.95
N LEU A 90 13.40 8.91 12.72
CA LEU A 90 12.06 8.41 12.44
C LEU A 90 12.10 6.88 12.47
N THR A 91 11.91 6.30 13.64
CA THR A 91 11.57 4.88 13.76
C THR A 91 10.07 4.76 13.52
N GLY A 92 9.68 4.21 12.37
CA GLY A 92 8.35 3.63 12.25
C GLY A 92 8.20 2.61 13.37
N ASN A 93 7.03 2.55 13.98
CA ASN A 93 6.67 1.48 14.90
C ASN A 93 6.90 0.17 14.15
N ASP A 94 7.96 -0.57 14.50
CA ASP A 94 8.44 -1.83 13.89
C ASP A 94 7.43 -2.99 13.93
N LEU A 95 6.15 -2.68 14.13
CA LEU A 95 5.04 -3.61 14.30
C LEU A 95 4.56 -4.22 12.97
N ASP A 96 4.88 -3.61 11.81
CA ASP A 96 4.45 -4.10 10.48
C ASP A 96 5.59 -4.48 9.52
N LYS A 97 6.85 -4.33 9.93
CA LYS A 97 7.99 -4.72 9.08
C LYS A 97 8.37 -6.17 9.39
N PRO A 98 8.48 -7.07 8.39
CA PRO A 98 9.03 -8.41 8.63
C PRO A 98 10.37 -8.26 9.34
N ALA A 99 10.56 -9.01 10.43
CA ALA A 99 11.77 -8.95 11.24
C ALA A 99 13.01 -9.01 10.33
N PRO A 100 14.04 -8.17 10.56
CA PRO A 100 15.25 -8.18 9.75
C PRO A 100 15.81 -9.60 9.70
N LYS A 101 15.98 -10.14 8.49
CA LYS A 101 16.56 -11.48 8.30
C LYS A 101 17.98 -11.44 8.88
N ALA A 102 18.19 -12.12 10.00
CA ALA A 102 19.48 -12.16 10.69
C ALA A 102 20.58 -12.60 9.69
N PRO A 103 21.73 -11.91 9.63
CA PRO A 103 22.78 -12.28 8.71
C PRO A 103 23.45 -13.57 9.19
N GLY A 104 23.24 -14.65 8.46
CA GLY A 104 24.07 -15.85 8.53
C GLY A 104 23.71 -16.84 9.63
N GLY A 105 22.97 -17.88 9.25
CA GLY A 105 22.80 -19.09 10.04
C GLY A 105 22.38 -20.22 9.13
N SER A 106 23.35 -20.88 8.49
CA SER A 106 23.13 -22.09 7.70
C SER A 106 22.55 -23.20 8.58
N ALA A 107 21.26 -23.47 8.46
CA ALA A 107 20.68 -24.71 8.96
C ALA A 107 20.69 -25.74 7.82
N SER A 108 21.74 -26.55 7.74
CA SER A 108 21.67 -27.83 7.04
C SER A 108 20.72 -28.73 7.84
N VAL A 109 19.48 -28.87 7.38
CA VAL A 109 18.57 -29.88 7.90
C VAL A 109 18.91 -31.20 7.21
N THR A 110 19.78 -32.00 7.83
CA THR A 110 19.91 -33.42 7.48
C THR A 110 18.69 -34.14 8.03
N GLN A 111 17.75 -34.47 7.16
CA GLN A 111 16.55 -35.22 7.49
C GLN A 111 16.91 -36.70 7.64
N THR A 112 16.76 -37.25 8.84
CA THR A 112 16.92 -38.70 9.09
C THR A 112 15.60 -39.43 8.79
N PRO A 113 15.57 -40.47 7.95
CA PRO A 113 14.40 -41.35 7.87
C PRO A 113 14.45 -42.41 8.96
N ARG A 114 13.36 -42.47 9.74
CA ARG A 114 13.08 -43.45 10.78
C ARG A 114 12.57 -44.73 10.13
N MET A 115 13.39 -45.79 10.04
CA MET A 115 12.91 -47.14 9.72
C MET A 115 12.51 -47.85 11.02
N THR A 116 11.22 -48.12 11.16
CA THR A 116 10.67 -49.10 12.11
C THR A 116 10.91 -50.50 11.55
N ALA A 117 11.44 -51.41 12.38
CA ALA A 117 11.40 -52.84 12.16
C ALA A 117 10.19 -53.45 12.88
#